data_AF-A0A6P0XDM6-F1
#
_entry.id   AF-A0A6P0XDM6-F1
#
_cell.length_a   1.000
_cell.length_b   1.000
_cell.length_c   1.000
_cell.angle_alpha   90.00
_cell.angle_beta   90.00
_cell.angle_gamma   90.00
#
_symmetry.space_group_name_H-M   'P 1'
#
loop_
_entity.id
_entity.type
_entity.pdbx_description
1 polymer ?
#
loop_
_entity_poly.entity_id
_entity_poly.type
_entity_poly.pdbx_seq_one_letter_code
_entity_poly.pdbx_strand_id
1 'polypeptide(L)'
;SFDKEWEVWGVTLGGLAFFIIGLLDDLFNLSAFGRLLMQSSVASIAWGVGVRIDFLSIPFDGLVEIDPWLSLPITIIWLVGMANAINWIDGLDGLAAGVSGIAAVVMLIVALFMEQSAAALIAAALAGGALGFLRYNFNPAQIFMGDGGSYFMGFTLAGVGVIGLVKTTVVTAVVLPYLILAVPLLDMSAVIVSRLSNGKSPFVADKRHLHHRLLRAGLSQRLTVLLIYALTLWVGSLALAVSGIPSGYAYALAATMLLSYVGWQAWRNARISN
;
A
#
# COMPACT_ATOMS: atom_id res chain seq x y z
N SER A 1 -3.98 6.90 -26.18
CA SER A 1 -3.98 8.36 -26.38
C SER A 1 -2.88 8.94 -25.50
N PHE A 2 -2.30 10.07 -25.91
CA PHE A 2 -1.19 10.74 -25.22
C PHE A 2 -1.41 10.94 -23.71
N ASP A 3 -2.65 11.09 -23.26
CA ASP A 3 -2.99 11.23 -21.83
C ASP A 3 -2.54 10.03 -20.98
N LYS A 4 -2.63 8.80 -21.52
CA LYS A 4 -2.16 7.59 -20.82
C LYS A 4 -0.63 7.56 -20.66
N GLU A 5 0.11 8.22 -21.55
CA GLU A 5 1.58 8.30 -21.46
C GLU A 5 2.01 9.26 -20.35
N TRP A 6 1.37 10.42 -20.25
CA TRP A 6 1.63 11.41 -19.20
C TRP A 6 1.40 10.83 -17.80
N GLU A 7 0.37 10.01 -17.63
CA GLU A 7 0.08 9.33 -16.36
C GLU A 7 1.19 8.36 -15.94
N VAL A 8 1.74 7.59 -16.88
CA VAL A 8 2.89 6.71 -16.62
C VAL A 8 4.09 7.53 -16.15
N TRP A 9 4.39 8.63 -16.84
CA TRP A 9 5.46 9.54 -16.43
C TRP A 9 5.19 10.20 -15.08
N GLY A 10 3.95 10.60 -14.81
CA GLY A 10 3.52 11.18 -13.53
C GLY A 10 3.78 10.23 -12.36
N VAL A 11 3.42 8.95 -12.50
CA VAL A 11 3.67 7.94 -11.47
C VAL A 11 5.17 7.62 -11.35
N THR A 12 5.87 7.47 -12.47
CA THR A 12 7.28 7.05 -12.47
C THR A 12 8.21 8.15 -11.93
N LEU A 13 8.06 9.38 -12.43
CA LEU A 13 8.83 10.54 -11.96
C LEU A 13 8.39 10.98 -10.56
N GLY A 14 7.09 10.91 -10.25
CA GLY A 14 6.59 11.16 -8.90
C GLY A 14 7.15 10.16 -7.90
N GLY A 15 7.21 8.87 -8.26
CA GLY A 15 7.83 7.83 -7.44
C GLY A 15 9.31 8.14 -7.17
N LEU A 16 10.08 8.48 -8.22
CA LEU A 16 11.48 8.88 -8.07
C LEU A 16 11.63 10.13 -7.18
N ALA A 17 10.73 11.11 -7.29
CA ALA A 17 10.75 12.27 -6.41
C ALA A 17 10.44 11.91 -4.95
N PHE A 18 9.50 10.99 -4.69
CA PHE A 18 9.24 10.45 -3.35
C PHE A 18 10.43 9.65 -2.81
N PHE A 19 11.14 8.91 -3.65
CA PHE A 19 12.41 8.27 -3.29
C PHE A 19 13.45 9.31 -2.85
N ILE A 20 13.62 10.39 -3.63
CA ILE A 20 14.55 11.47 -3.30
C ILE A 20 14.15 12.16 -1.99
N ILE A 21 12.86 12.43 -1.78
CA ILE A 21 12.37 13.01 -0.52
C ILE A 21 12.75 12.11 0.67
N GLY A 22 12.49 10.81 0.57
CA GLY A 22 12.84 9.87 1.64
C GLY A 22 14.35 9.74 1.83
N LEU A 23 15.14 9.74 0.76
CA LEU A 23 16.59 9.77 0.85
C LEU A 23 17.12 11.05 1.52
N LEU A 24 16.53 12.20 1.22
CA LEU A 24 16.86 13.46 1.91
C LEU A 24 16.47 13.39 3.40
N ASP A 25 15.36 12.73 3.73
CA ASP A 25 14.94 12.52 5.11
C ASP A 25 15.93 11.61 5.87
N ASP A 26 16.33 10.50 5.26
CA ASP A 26 17.35 9.59 5.81
C ASP A 26 18.70 10.30 6.04
N LEU A 27 19.07 11.25 5.17
CA LEU A 27 20.35 11.96 5.24
C LEU A 27 20.35 13.18 6.17
N PHE A 28 19.24 13.94 6.20
CA PHE A 28 19.18 15.25 6.85
C PHE A 28 18.18 15.32 8.01
N ASN A 29 17.43 14.25 8.28
CA ASN A 29 16.45 14.14 9.35
C ASN A 29 15.47 15.32 9.35
N LEU A 30 14.67 15.40 8.30
CA LEU A 30 13.85 16.57 8.01
C LEU A 30 12.71 16.70 9.01
N SER A 31 12.25 17.94 9.21
CA SER A 31 11.05 18.15 10.03
C SER A 31 9.82 17.51 9.38
N ALA A 32 8.93 16.95 10.20
CA ALA A 32 7.70 16.31 9.71
C ALA A 32 6.86 17.24 8.81
N PHE A 33 6.83 18.55 9.12
CA PHE A 33 6.14 19.54 8.30
C PHE A 33 6.84 19.76 6.95
N GLY A 34 8.17 19.90 6.94
CA GLY A 34 8.94 20.07 5.70
C GLY A 34 8.80 18.87 4.77
N ARG A 35 8.84 17.66 5.33
CA ARG A 35 8.61 16.41 4.58
C ARG A 35 7.22 16.35 3.97
N LEU A 36 6.18 16.65 4.76
CA LEU A 36 4.80 16.68 4.27
C LEU A 36 4.63 17.72 3.15
N LEU A 37 5.23 18.91 3.30
CA LEU A 37 5.16 19.97 2.28
C LEU A 37 5.77 19.51 0.94
N MET A 38 6.93 18.84 0.97
CA MET A 38 7.55 18.31 -0.25
C MET A 38 6.70 17.20 -0.88
N GLN A 39 6.21 16.25 -0.07
CA GLN A 39 5.33 15.17 -0.55
C GLN A 39 4.05 15.73 -1.18
N SER A 40 3.41 16.71 -0.54
CA SER A 40 2.21 17.39 -1.06
C SER A 40 2.49 18.18 -2.35
N SER A 41 3.66 18.80 -2.45
CA SER A 41 4.08 19.51 -3.66
C SER A 41 4.25 18.56 -4.85
N VAL A 42 4.95 17.44 -4.65
CA VAL A 42 5.11 16.40 -5.70
C VAL A 42 3.75 15.78 -6.06
N ALA A 43 2.90 15.49 -5.07
CA ALA A 43 1.56 14.95 -5.32
C ALA A 43 0.67 15.92 -6.13
N SER A 44 0.79 17.23 -5.90
CA SER A 44 0.08 18.27 -6.66
C SER A 44 0.55 18.35 -8.11
N ILE A 45 1.85 18.19 -8.35
CA ILE A 45 2.40 18.10 -9.71
C ILE A 45 1.88 16.83 -10.41
N ALA A 46 1.91 15.68 -9.73
CA ALA A 46 1.38 14.43 -10.27
C ALA A 46 -0.11 14.54 -10.63
N TRP A 47 -0.91 15.19 -9.79
CA TRP A 47 -2.32 15.51 -10.07
C TRP A 47 -2.47 16.37 -11.33
N GLY A 48 -1.66 17.41 -11.48
CA GLY A 48 -1.67 18.29 -12.66
C GLY A 48 -1.28 17.60 -13.98
N VAL A 49 -0.52 16.50 -13.89
CA VAL A 49 -0.11 15.66 -15.04
C VAL A 49 -1.13 14.56 -15.33
N GLY A 50 -2.19 14.42 -14.51
CA GLY A 50 -3.31 13.50 -14.76
C GLY A 50 -3.41 12.31 -13.81
N VAL A 51 -2.53 12.20 -12.80
CA VAL A 51 -2.67 11.22 -11.70
C VAL A 51 -3.68 11.77 -10.69
N ARG A 52 -4.95 11.78 -11.06
CA ARG A 52 -6.04 12.43 -10.31
C ARG A 52 -7.22 11.51 -10.02
N ILE A 53 -7.82 11.69 -8.85
CA ILE A 53 -9.05 11.01 -8.43
C ILE A 53 -10.22 11.92 -8.79
N ASP A 54 -10.81 11.69 -9.95
CA ASP A 54 -11.96 12.47 -10.45
C ASP A 54 -13.31 11.83 -10.15
N PHE A 55 -13.32 10.56 -9.75
CA PHE A 55 -14.53 9.80 -9.46
C PHE A 55 -14.42 9.12 -8.09
N LEU A 56 -15.52 9.15 -7.34
CA LEU A 56 -15.70 8.37 -6.12
C LEU A 56 -16.89 7.44 -6.28
N SER A 57 -16.72 6.21 -5.79
CA SER A 57 -17.82 5.27 -5.61
C SER A 57 -18.49 5.55 -4.26
N ILE A 58 -19.68 6.15 -4.28
CA ILE A 58 -20.49 6.37 -3.09
C ILE A 58 -21.45 5.17 -2.94
N PRO A 59 -21.50 4.50 -1.77
CA PRO A 59 -22.48 3.45 -1.52
C PRO A 59 -23.90 3.98 -1.82
N PHE A 60 -24.71 3.19 -2.52
CA PHE A 60 -26.09 3.51 -2.93
C PHE A 60 -26.24 4.55 -4.05
N ASP A 61 -25.32 5.53 -4.17
CA ASP A 61 -25.37 6.58 -5.21
C ASP A 61 -24.52 6.28 -6.46
N GLY A 62 -23.68 5.25 -6.42
CA GLY A 62 -22.87 4.83 -7.56
C GLY A 62 -21.63 5.70 -7.76
N LEU A 63 -21.21 5.89 -9.01
CA LEU A 63 -20.04 6.69 -9.36
C LEU A 63 -20.41 8.16 -9.49
N VAL A 64 -19.80 8.98 -8.65
CA VAL A 64 -19.99 10.43 -8.62
C VAL A 64 -18.71 11.11 -9.08
N GLU A 65 -18.84 11.99 -10.07
CA GLU A 65 -17.76 12.86 -10.51
C GLU A 65 -17.53 13.95 -9.45
N ILE A 66 -16.25 14.20 -9.16
CA ILE A 66 -15.81 15.12 -8.13
C ILE A 66 -15.37 16.40 -8.81
N ASP A 67 -15.79 17.54 -8.25
CA ASP A 67 -15.27 18.83 -8.70
C ASP A 67 -13.73 18.90 -8.58
N PRO A 68 -13.04 19.58 -9.51
CA PRO A 68 -11.58 19.70 -9.50
C PRO A 68 -11.00 20.24 -8.18
N TRP A 69 -11.71 21.15 -7.51
CA TRP A 69 -11.26 21.74 -6.23
C TRP A 69 -11.22 20.72 -5.09
N LEU A 70 -12.02 19.65 -5.19
CA LEU A 70 -12.06 18.56 -4.22
C LEU A 70 -11.22 17.34 -4.67
N SER A 71 -11.09 17.12 -5.99
CA SER A 71 -10.19 16.11 -6.58
C SER A 71 -8.73 16.29 -6.13
N LEU A 72 -8.22 17.53 -6.12
CA LEU A 72 -6.84 17.84 -5.70
C LEU A 72 -6.54 17.41 -4.25
N PRO A 73 -7.23 17.92 -3.21
CA PRO A 73 -6.92 17.54 -1.83
C PRO A 73 -7.13 16.04 -1.58
N ILE A 74 -8.14 15.41 -2.18
CA ILE A 74 -8.36 13.96 -2.06
C ILE A 74 -7.18 13.18 -2.64
N THR A 75 -6.72 13.55 -3.83
CA THR A 75 -5.57 12.91 -4.48
C THR A 75 -4.29 13.09 -3.67
N ILE A 76 -4.03 14.29 -3.15
CA ILE A 76 -2.86 14.53 -2.29
C ILE A 76 -2.93 13.66 -1.04
N ILE A 77 -4.06 13.64 -0.34
CA ILE A 77 -4.25 12.82 0.87
C ILE A 77 -4.02 11.34 0.53
N TRP A 78 -4.52 10.87 -0.60
CA TRP A 78 -4.34 9.49 -1.05
C TRP A 78 -2.86 9.15 -1.32
N LEU A 79 -2.19 9.90 -2.19
CA LEU A 79 -0.81 9.64 -2.60
C LEU A 79 0.16 9.78 -1.43
N VAL A 80 0.07 10.89 -0.69
CA VAL A 80 0.92 11.20 0.46
C VAL A 80 0.62 10.26 1.62
N GLY A 81 -0.67 10.01 1.89
CA GLY A 81 -1.11 9.12 2.95
C GLY A 81 -0.58 7.70 2.74
N MET A 82 -0.64 7.18 1.51
CA MET A 82 -0.14 5.85 1.20
C MET A 82 1.39 5.74 1.30
N ALA A 83 2.13 6.76 0.85
CA ALA A 83 3.59 6.82 1.06
C ALA A 83 3.95 6.73 2.54
N ASN A 84 3.31 7.52 3.39
CA ASN A 84 3.51 7.48 4.84
C ASN A 84 3.01 6.16 5.46
N ALA A 85 1.96 5.54 4.89
CA ALA A 85 1.47 4.24 5.31
C ALA A 85 2.52 3.14 5.20
N ILE A 86 3.13 3.04 4.02
CA ILE A 86 4.17 2.04 3.76
C ILE A 86 5.39 2.31 4.64
N ASN A 87 5.76 3.57 4.81
CA ASN A 87 6.85 3.97 5.71
C ASN A 87 6.60 3.54 7.17
N TRP A 88 5.39 3.71 7.70
CA TRP A 88 5.10 3.31 9.08
C TRP A 88 5.08 1.79 9.32
N ILE A 89 4.78 0.99 8.30
CA ILE A 89 4.85 -0.48 8.41
C ILE A 89 6.26 -1.03 8.13
N ASP A 90 7.22 -0.19 7.70
CA ASP A 90 8.63 -0.55 7.48
C ASP A 90 9.42 -0.66 8.79
N GLY A 91 8.87 -1.40 9.76
CA GLY A 91 9.46 -1.60 11.08
C GLY A 91 10.12 -2.96 11.29
N LEU A 92 9.99 -3.89 10.31
CA LEU A 92 10.55 -5.24 10.36
C LEU A 92 11.10 -5.65 9.00
N ASP A 93 12.23 -6.37 9.01
CA ASP A 93 12.83 -7.02 7.84
C ASP A 93 11.79 -7.73 6.96
N GLY A 94 11.69 -7.32 5.70
CA GLY A 94 10.80 -7.89 4.71
C GLY A 94 9.36 -7.35 4.77
N LEU A 95 8.91 -6.70 5.85
CA LEU A 95 7.49 -6.40 6.05
C LEU A 95 6.93 -5.46 4.97
N ALA A 96 7.46 -4.24 4.87
CA ALA A 96 6.96 -3.23 3.94
C ALA A 96 7.13 -3.67 2.48
N ALA A 97 8.31 -4.19 2.13
CA ALA A 97 8.60 -4.68 0.78
C ALA A 97 7.68 -5.83 0.35
N GLY A 98 7.37 -6.77 1.25
CA GLY A 98 6.52 -7.91 0.92
C GLY A 98 5.04 -7.57 0.86
N VAL A 99 4.54 -6.75 1.79
CA VAL A 99 3.15 -6.26 1.72
C VAL A 99 2.95 -5.45 0.43
N SER A 100 3.89 -4.57 0.12
CA SER A 100 3.84 -3.76 -1.11
C SER A 100 3.99 -4.61 -2.37
N GLY A 101 4.87 -5.62 -2.37
CA GLY A 101 5.05 -6.54 -3.48
C GLY A 101 3.81 -7.40 -3.74
N ILE A 102 3.17 -7.92 -2.69
CA ILE A 102 1.89 -8.65 -2.82
C ILE A 102 0.81 -7.71 -3.38
N ALA A 103 0.70 -6.49 -2.85
CA ALA A 103 -0.26 -5.50 -3.34
C ALA A 103 -0.02 -5.18 -4.83
N ALA A 104 1.24 -5.03 -5.25
CA ALA A 104 1.62 -4.81 -6.64
C ALA A 104 1.21 -5.99 -7.55
N VAL A 105 1.39 -7.24 -7.11
CA VAL A 105 0.95 -8.43 -7.87
C VAL A 105 -0.57 -8.46 -8.00
N VAL A 106 -1.31 -8.17 -6.93
CA VAL A 106 -2.78 -8.14 -6.99
C VAL A 106 -3.25 -7.03 -7.93
N MET A 107 -2.67 -5.83 -7.82
CA MET A 107 -2.95 -4.71 -8.72
C MET A 107 -2.58 -5.03 -10.17
N LEU A 108 -1.49 -5.77 -10.42
CA LEU A 108 -1.12 -6.25 -11.76
C LEU A 108 -2.21 -7.15 -12.35
N ILE A 109 -2.68 -8.16 -11.59
CA ILE A 109 -3.75 -9.07 -12.04
C ILE A 109 -5.00 -8.28 -12.43
N VAL A 110 -5.39 -7.33 -11.58
CA VAL A 110 -6.57 -6.50 -11.84
C VAL A 110 -6.34 -5.60 -13.04
N ALA A 111 -5.21 -4.92 -13.13
CA ALA A 111 -4.90 -4.02 -14.23
C ALA A 111 -4.88 -4.76 -15.58
N LEU A 112 -4.37 -6.00 -15.61
CA LEU A 112 -4.44 -6.85 -16.80
C LEU A 112 -5.89 -7.26 -17.13
N PHE A 113 -6.67 -7.65 -16.13
CA PHE A 113 -8.08 -8.02 -16.32
C PHE A 113 -8.93 -6.84 -16.84
N MET A 114 -8.60 -5.63 -16.40
CA MET A 114 -9.27 -4.39 -16.80
C MET A 114 -8.68 -3.75 -18.06
N GLU A 115 -7.71 -4.40 -18.71
CA GLU A 115 -7.03 -3.91 -19.91
C GLU A 115 -6.32 -2.55 -19.73
N GLN A 116 -5.85 -2.27 -18.50
CA GLN A 116 -5.13 -1.06 -18.13
C GLN A 116 -3.62 -1.29 -18.20
N SER A 117 -3.08 -1.34 -19.43
CA SER A 117 -1.67 -1.69 -19.68
C SER A 117 -0.66 -0.78 -18.97
N ALA A 118 -0.95 0.52 -18.86
CA ALA A 118 -0.09 1.49 -18.17
C ALA A 118 0.10 1.14 -16.68
N ALA A 119 -1.01 0.89 -15.98
CA ALA A 119 -0.99 0.49 -14.57
C ALA A 119 -0.36 -0.89 -14.39
N ALA A 120 -0.66 -1.84 -15.29
CA ALA A 120 -0.09 -3.18 -15.27
C ALA A 120 1.44 -3.15 -15.42
N LEU A 121 1.99 -2.34 -16.32
CA LEU A 121 3.43 -2.22 -16.52
C LEU A 121 4.15 -1.76 -15.25
N ILE A 122 3.64 -0.70 -14.62
CA ILE A 122 4.22 -0.15 -13.38
C ILE A 122 4.07 -1.15 -12.23
N ALA A 123 2.91 -1.79 -12.10
CA ALA A 123 2.67 -2.81 -11.08
C ALA A 123 3.60 -4.02 -11.23
N ALA A 124 3.84 -4.48 -12.47
CA ALA A 124 4.78 -5.56 -12.77
C ALA A 124 6.23 -5.18 -12.42
N ALA A 125 6.66 -3.96 -12.80
CA ALA A 125 7.99 -3.46 -12.46
C ALA A 125 8.17 -3.35 -10.93
N LEU A 126 7.16 -2.84 -10.23
CA LEU A 126 7.17 -2.71 -8.77
C LEU A 126 7.20 -4.07 -8.08
N ALA A 127 6.40 -5.04 -8.54
CA ALA A 127 6.40 -6.40 -8.02
C ALA A 127 7.76 -7.09 -8.24
N GLY A 128 8.34 -6.97 -9.44
CA GLY A 128 9.66 -7.52 -9.75
C GLY A 128 10.78 -6.89 -8.90
N GLY A 129 10.76 -5.56 -8.76
CA GLY A 129 11.70 -4.83 -7.89
C GLY A 129 11.57 -5.24 -6.42
N ALA A 130 10.34 -5.36 -5.91
CA ALA A 130 10.06 -5.81 -4.55
C ALA A 130 10.57 -7.23 -4.32
N LEU A 131 10.34 -8.16 -5.26
CA LEU A 131 10.84 -9.54 -5.18
C LEU A 131 12.37 -9.60 -5.19
N GLY A 132 13.02 -8.82 -6.05
CA GLY A 132 14.48 -8.71 -6.08
C GLY A 132 15.05 -8.16 -4.78
N PHE A 133 14.44 -7.10 -4.23
CA PHE A 133 14.85 -6.50 -2.96
C PHE A 133 14.61 -7.42 -1.76
N LEU A 134 13.45 -8.11 -1.72
CA LEU A 134 13.10 -9.05 -0.64
C LEU A 134 14.14 -10.16 -0.46
N ARG A 135 14.83 -10.58 -1.53
CA ARG A 135 15.91 -11.57 -1.41
C ARG A 135 16.98 -11.15 -0.41
N TYR A 136 17.25 -9.85 -0.30
CA TYR A 136 18.25 -9.25 0.59
C TYR A 136 17.62 -8.64 1.85
N ASN A 137 16.35 -8.25 1.80
CA ASN A 137 15.66 -7.61 2.92
C ASN A 137 14.91 -8.60 3.84
N PHE A 138 14.65 -9.83 3.41
CA PHE A 138 13.95 -10.82 4.24
C PHE A 138 14.80 -11.27 5.44
N ASN A 139 14.14 -11.46 6.59
CA ASN A 139 14.84 -11.67 7.86
C ASN A 139 15.81 -12.88 7.89
N PRO A 140 17.08 -12.70 8.27
CA PRO A 140 17.74 -11.44 8.68
C PRO A 140 18.12 -10.54 7.50
N ALA A 141 17.75 -9.26 7.56
CA ALA A 141 18.02 -8.31 6.48
C ALA A 141 19.51 -8.01 6.30
N GLN A 142 19.95 -8.00 5.04
CA GLN A 142 21.28 -7.56 4.60
C GLN A 142 21.27 -6.09 4.15
N ILE A 143 20.12 -5.63 3.64
CA ILE A 143 19.90 -4.26 3.17
C ILE A 143 18.56 -3.77 3.71
N PHE A 144 18.54 -2.56 4.27
CA PHE A 144 17.33 -1.90 4.76
C PHE A 144 16.72 -1.01 3.68
N MET A 145 15.40 -0.81 3.76
CA MET A 145 14.63 -0.09 2.74
C MET A 145 14.77 1.43 2.87
N GLY A 146 14.82 1.93 4.11
CA GLY A 146 14.90 3.36 4.41
C GLY A 146 13.61 4.12 4.06
N ASP A 147 13.59 5.41 4.39
CA ASP A 147 12.46 6.28 4.06
C ASP A 147 12.35 6.46 2.55
N GLY A 148 13.48 6.46 1.82
CA GLY A 148 13.51 6.51 0.36
C GLY A 148 12.73 5.38 -0.31
N GLY A 149 13.02 4.13 0.05
CA GLY A 149 12.35 2.97 -0.55
C GLY A 149 10.87 2.90 -0.18
N SER A 150 10.53 3.18 1.07
CA SER A 150 9.15 3.07 1.56
C SER A 150 8.23 4.15 0.97
N TYR A 151 8.71 5.40 0.83
CA TYR A 151 7.98 6.46 0.13
C TYR A 151 7.80 6.18 -1.37
N PHE A 152 8.84 5.68 -2.04
CA PHE A 152 8.74 5.25 -3.44
C PHE A 152 7.63 4.21 -3.64
N MET A 153 7.65 3.15 -2.82
CA MET A 153 6.70 2.03 -2.94
C MET A 153 5.28 2.49 -2.65
N GLY A 154 5.06 3.26 -1.58
CA GLY A 154 3.72 3.73 -1.22
C GLY A 154 3.15 4.73 -2.22
N PHE A 155 3.94 5.68 -2.73
CA PHE A 155 3.48 6.59 -3.79
C PHE A 155 3.16 5.83 -5.07
N THR A 156 4.03 4.91 -5.49
CA THR A 156 3.86 4.18 -6.75
C THR A 156 2.62 3.28 -6.71
N LEU A 157 2.38 2.57 -5.61
CA LEU A 157 1.14 1.78 -5.41
C LEU A 157 -0.10 2.66 -5.47
N ALA A 158 -0.08 3.81 -4.80
CA ALA A 158 -1.19 4.75 -4.82
C ALA A 158 -1.45 5.27 -6.24
N GLY A 159 -0.40 5.63 -6.96
CA GLY A 159 -0.44 6.07 -8.35
C GLY A 159 -1.03 5.01 -9.29
N VAL A 160 -0.57 3.76 -9.20
CA VAL A 160 -1.13 2.60 -9.94
C VAL A 160 -2.62 2.45 -9.68
N GLY A 161 -3.06 2.58 -8.42
CA GLY A 161 -4.47 2.56 -8.06
C GLY A 161 -5.27 3.68 -8.75
N VAL A 162 -4.74 4.90 -8.76
CA VAL A 162 -5.40 6.06 -9.39
C VAL A 162 -5.53 5.88 -10.90
N ILE A 163 -4.44 5.58 -11.60
CA ILE A 163 -4.42 5.55 -13.07
C ILE A 163 -5.09 4.28 -13.64
N GLY A 164 -5.05 3.17 -12.90
CA GLY A 164 -5.55 1.88 -13.36
C GLY A 164 -6.97 1.55 -12.90
N LEU A 165 -7.34 1.92 -11.68
CA LEU A 165 -8.49 1.31 -11.01
C LEU A 165 -9.57 2.33 -10.62
N VAL A 166 -9.20 3.58 -10.38
CA VAL A 166 -10.16 4.64 -10.03
C VAL A 166 -10.84 5.25 -11.26
N LYS A 167 -10.21 5.20 -12.44
CA LYS A 167 -10.74 5.80 -13.68
C LYS A 167 -11.76 4.94 -14.43
N THR A 168 -12.11 3.78 -13.89
CA THR A 168 -13.08 2.89 -14.50
C THR A 168 -14.49 3.18 -14.00
N THR A 169 -15.48 3.00 -14.87
CA THR A 169 -16.90 3.13 -14.51
C THR A 169 -17.45 1.93 -13.75
N VAL A 170 -16.60 0.96 -13.44
CA VAL A 170 -16.97 -0.23 -12.67
C VAL A 170 -16.78 0.05 -11.19
N VAL A 171 -17.88 0.19 -10.46
CA VAL A 171 -17.94 0.43 -9.00
C VAL A 171 -17.00 -0.49 -8.21
N THR A 172 -16.95 -1.78 -8.56
CA THR A 172 -16.09 -2.76 -7.87
C THR A 172 -14.60 -2.45 -8.01
N ALA A 173 -14.18 -1.90 -9.15
CA ALA A 173 -12.79 -1.61 -9.43
C ALA A 173 -12.32 -0.30 -8.78
N VAL A 174 -13.21 0.68 -8.57
CA VAL A 174 -12.87 1.88 -7.77
C VAL A 174 -12.66 1.52 -6.31
N VAL A 175 -13.41 0.56 -5.76
CA VAL A 175 -13.24 0.09 -4.37
C VAL A 175 -11.95 -0.72 -4.18
N LEU A 176 -11.39 -1.28 -5.25
CA LEU A 176 -10.35 -2.29 -5.19
C LEU A 176 -8.98 -1.81 -4.68
N PRO A 177 -8.44 -0.65 -5.10
CA PRO A 177 -7.24 -0.08 -4.51
C PRO A 177 -7.37 0.10 -3.00
N TYR A 178 -8.53 0.56 -2.54
CA TYR A 178 -8.81 0.77 -1.13
C TYR A 178 -8.81 -0.54 -0.35
N LEU A 179 -9.35 -1.63 -0.93
CA LEU A 179 -9.34 -2.97 -0.32
C LEU A 179 -7.95 -3.63 -0.35
N ILE A 180 -7.24 -3.55 -1.48
CA ILE A 180 -5.90 -4.15 -1.62
C ILE A 180 -4.91 -3.46 -0.67
N LEU A 181 -5.04 -2.14 -0.53
CA LEU A 181 -4.22 -1.33 0.37
C LEU A 181 -4.83 -1.24 1.79
N ALA A 182 -5.97 -1.92 2.03
CA ALA A 182 -6.62 -1.92 3.33
C ALA A 182 -5.73 -2.51 4.40
N VAL A 183 -4.82 -3.46 4.12
CA VAL A 183 -3.96 -4.02 5.18
C VAL A 183 -2.99 -2.97 5.74
N PRO A 184 -2.20 -2.24 4.92
CA PRO A 184 -1.46 -1.06 5.38
C PRO A 184 -2.34 0.01 6.03
N LEU A 185 -3.50 0.31 5.44
CA LEU A 185 -4.40 1.37 5.91
C LEU A 185 -5.14 1.01 7.22
N LEU A 186 -5.47 -0.26 7.45
CA LEU A 186 -6.12 -0.76 8.66
C LEU A 186 -5.11 -0.83 9.82
N ASP A 187 -3.86 -1.22 9.56
CA ASP A 187 -2.80 -1.15 10.58
C ASP A 187 -2.52 0.32 10.96
N MET A 188 -2.49 1.23 9.99
CA MET A 188 -2.41 2.68 10.25
C MET A 188 -3.62 3.24 11.00
N SER A 189 -4.84 2.97 10.51
CA SER A 189 -6.06 3.57 11.06
C SER A 189 -6.40 3.02 12.44
N ALA A 190 -6.11 1.75 12.73
CA ALA A 190 -6.22 1.20 14.08
C ALA A 190 -5.28 1.92 15.07
N VAL A 191 -4.07 2.29 14.63
CA VAL A 191 -3.12 3.06 15.44
C VAL A 191 -3.57 4.52 15.59
N ILE A 192 -4.04 5.18 14.53
CA ILE A 192 -4.53 6.57 14.57
C ILE A 192 -5.80 6.68 15.45
N VAL A 193 -6.78 5.80 15.28
CA VAL A 193 -8.01 5.77 16.08
C VAL A 193 -7.69 5.49 17.55
N SER A 194 -6.75 4.58 17.83
CA SER A 194 -6.27 4.35 19.20
C SER A 194 -5.54 5.57 19.78
N ARG A 195 -4.87 6.40 18.97
CA ARG A 195 -4.23 7.64 19.44
C ARG A 195 -5.24 8.74 19.73
N LEU A 196 -6.20 8.95 18.83
CA LEU A 196 -7.26 9.94 18.99
C LEU A 196 -8.15 9.61 20.20
N SER A 197 -8.47 8.33 20.42
CA SER A 197 -9.22 7.89 21.60
C SER A 197 -8.43 8.02 22.91
N ASN A 198 -7.11 8.17 22.84
CA ASN A 198 -6.22 8.40 23.98
C ASN A 198 -5.69 9.86 24.06
N GLY A 199 -6.24 10.79 23.26
CA GLY A 199 -5.88 12.22 23.29
C GLY A 199 -4.46 12.55 22.82
N LYS A 200 -3.80 11.66 22.06
CA LYS A 200 -2.43 11.84 21.57
C LYS A 200 -2.39 12.30 20.12
N SER A 201 -1.43 13.16 19.78
CA SER A 201 -1.23 13.65 18.41
C SER A 201 -0.93 12.49 17.44
N PRO A 202 -1.58 12.44 16.26
CA PRO A 202 -1.36 11.40 15.27
C PRO A 202 0.02 11.48 14.59
N PHE A 203 0.74 12.60 14.71
CA PHE A 203 2.00 12.90 14.01
C PHE A 203 3.27 12.47 14.76
N VAL A 204 3.15 11.84 15.94
CA VAL A 204 4.30 11.34 16.72
C VAL A 204 4.45 9.83 16.47
N ALA A 205 5.65 9.39 16.05
CA ALA A 205 5.97 7.98 15.84
C ALA A 205 5.79 7.18 17.16
N ASP A 206 4.96 6.12 17.14
CA ASP A 206 4.70 5.26 18.31
C ASP A 206 4.80 3.79 17.91
N LYS A 207 5.39 2.97 18.79
CA LYS A 207 5.76 1.56 18.62
C LYS A 207 4.58 0.61 18.85
N ARG A 208 3.39 0.91 18.30
CA ARG A 208 2.13 0.20 18.59
C ARG A 208 1.42 -0.41 17.37
N HIS A 209 2.13 -0.60 16.27
CA HIS A 209 1.64 -1.32 15.10
C HIS A 209 1.32 -2.80 15.41
N LEU A 210 0.48 -3.42 14.57
CA LEU A 210 0.09 -4.84 14.68
C LEU A 210 1.32 -5.75 14.85
N HIS A 211 2.38 -5.49 14.11
CA HIS A 211 3.61 -6.27 14.18
C HIS A 211 4.29 -6.19 15.56
N HIS A 212 4.25 -5.05 16.26
CA HIS A 212 4.74 -4.96 17.63
C HIS A 212 3.85 -5.71 18.62
N ARG A 213 2.54 -5.75 18.41
CA ARG A 213 1.62 -6.54 19.27
C ARG A 213 1.90 -8.03 19.13
N LEU A 214 2.14 -8.50 17.92
CA LEU A 214 2.47 -9.89 17.62
C LEU A 214 3.83 -10.29 18.21
N LEU A 215 4.85 -9.43 18.07
CA LEU A 215 6.15 -9.65 18.71
C LEU A 215 6.04 -9.69 20.25
N ARG A 216 5.27 -8.78 20.85
CA ARG A 216 5.02 -8.78 22.31
C ARG A 216 4.24 -10.01 22.78
N ALA A 217 3.47 -10.65 21.91
CA ALA A 217 2.79 -11.91 22.19
C ALA A 217 3.71 -13.14 22.07
N GLY A 218 5.02 -12.95 21.85
CA GLY A 218 6.02 -14.02 21.81
C GLY A 218 6.27 -14.61 20.42
N LEU A 219 5.68 -14.05 19.37
CA LEU A 219 5.92 -14.51 18.00
C LEU A 219 7.30 -14.06 17.49
N SER A 220 7.95 -14.90 16.69
CA SER A 220 9.16 -14.50 15.99
C SER A 220 8.84 -13.46 14.90
N GLN A 221 9.82 -12.63 14.56
CA GLN A 221 9.71 -11.65 13.48
C GLN A 221 9.30 -12.29 12.16
N ARG A 222 9.94 -13.42 11.80
CA ARG A 222 9.59 -14.19 10.59
C ARG A 222 8.12 -14.59 10.56
N LEU A 223 7.61 -15.14 11.66
CA LEU A 223 6.22 -15.60 11.73
C LEU A 223 5.23 -14.44 11.71
N THR A 224 5.59 -13.32 12.34
CA THR A 224 4.82 -12.07 12.29
C THR A 224 4.68 -11.57 10.85
N VAL A 225 5.79 -11.50 10.11
CA VAL A 225 5.81 -11.06 8.71
C VAL A 225 5.02 -12.01 7.81
N LEU A 226 5.21 -13.33 7.96
CA LEU A 226 4.48 -14.34 7.18
C LEU A 226 2.96 -14.29 7.43
N LEU A 227 2.53 -14.03 8.67
CA LEU A 227 1.12 -13.87 9.00
C LEU A 227 0.53 -12.63 8.32
N ILE A 228 1.26 -11.51 8.32
CA ILE A 228 0.82 -10.28 7.64
C ILE A 228 0.80 -10.47 6.12
N TYR A 229 1.76 -11.19 5.54
CA TYR A 229 1.72 -11.56 4.12
C TYR A 229 0.48 -12.40 3.79
N ALA A 230 0.21 -13.45 4.57
CA ALA A 230 -0.96 -14.30 4.36
C ALA A 230 -2.27 -13.50 4.46
N LEU A 231 -2.36 -12.57 5.42
CA LEU A 231 -3.50 -11.66 5.54
C LEU A 231 -3.64 -10.73 4.33
N THR A 232 -2.53 -10.14 3.86
CA THR A 232 -2.51 -9.27 2.67
C THR A 232 -2.96 -10.04 1.42
N LEU A 233 -2.45 -11.26 1.23
CA LEU A 233 -2.85 -12.15 0.15
C LEU A 233 -4.33 -12.55 0.24
N TRP A 234 -4.83 -12.77 1.46
CA TRP A 234 -6.23 -13.10 1.69
C TRP A 234 -7.17 -11.95 1.34
N VAL A 235 -6.88 -10.73 1.83
CA VAL A 235 -7.67 -9.54 1.49
C VAL A 235 -7.60 -9.25 -0.02
N GLY A 236 -6.40 -9.31 -0.61
CA GLY A 236 -6.21 -9.13 -2.04
C GLY A 236 -7.00 -10.13 -2.89
N SER A 237 -6.96 -11.41 -2.52
CA SER A 237 -7.69 -12.47 -3.24
C SER A 237 -9.21 -12.41 -3.05
N LEU A 238 -9.71 -11.98 -1.89
CA LEU A 238 -11.12 -11.64 -1.70
C LEU A 238 -11.55 -10.50 -2.63
N ALA A 239 -10.71 -9.46 -2.75
CA ALA A 239 -10.92 -8.38 -3.71
C ALA A 239 -11.02 -8.92 -5.15
N LEU A 240 -10.13 -9.84 -5.56
CA LEU A 240 -10.21 -10.49 -6.88
C LEU A 240 -11.53 -11.26 -7.05
N ALA A 241 -11.95 -12.02 -6.04
CA ALA A 241 -13.19 -12.81 -6.07
C ALA A 241 -14.44 -11.92 -6.20
N VAL A 242 -14.54 -10.86 -5.38
CA VAL A 242 -15.66 -9.91 -5.41
C VAL A 242 -15.71 -9.13 -6.72
N SER A 243 -14.55 -8.92 -7.37
CA SER A 243 -14.46 -8.23 -8.66
C SER A 243 -14.81 -9.12 -9.86
N GLY A 244 -15.16 -10.39 -9.63
CA GLY A 244 -15.52 -11.32 -10.71
C GLY A 244 -14.31 -11.78 -11.55
N ILE A 245 -13.09 -11.62 -11.06
CA ILE A 245 -11.89 -12.05 -11.78
C ILE A 245 -11.91 -13.59 -11.90
N PRO A 246 -11.61 -14.16 -13.09
CA PRO A 246 -11.51 -15.60 -13.28
C PRO A 246 -10.57 -16.22 -12.25
N SER A 247 -11.00 -17.31 -11.62
CA SER A 247 -10.27 -17.98 -10.53
C SER A 247 -10.12 -17.17 -9.23
N GLY A 248 -10.74 -15.99 -9.11
CA GLY A 248 -10.71 -15.16 -7.89
C GLY A 248 -11.14 -15.94 -6.63
N TYR A 249 -12.22 -16.71 -6.72
CA TYR A 249 -12.66 -17.59 -5.62
C TYR A 249 -11.64 -18.68 -5.28
N ALA A 250 -10.95 -19.25 -6.28
CA ALA A 250 -9.90 -20.24 -6.03
C ALA A 250 -8.70 -19.62 -5.31
N TYR A 251 -8.28 -18.40 -5.69
CA TYR A 251 -7.26 -17.65 -4.98
C TYR A 251 -7.69 -17.35 -3.54
N ALA A 252 -8.95 -16.94 -3.31
CA ALA A 252 -9.47 -16.67 -1.98
C ALA A 252 -9.49 -17.92 -1.10
N LEU A 253 -9.88 -19.08 -1.65
CA LEU A 253 -9.83 -20.36 -0.93
C LEU A 253 -8.39 -20.74 -0.57
N ALA A 254 -7.46 -20.67 -1.52
CA ALA A 254 -6.05 -20.97 -1.28
C ALA A 254 -5.44 -20.03 -0.22
N ALA A 255 -5.72 -18.72 -0.30
CA ALA A 255 -5.25 -17.74 0.68
C ALA A 255 -5.89 -17.97 2.06
N THR A 256 -7.14 -18.42 2.13
CA THR A 256 -7.82 -18.77 3.39
C THR A 256 -7.14 -19.96 4.05
N MET A 257 -6.80 -21.00 3.28
CA MET A 257 -6.05 -22.15 3.77
C MET A 257 -4.66 -21.75 4.28
N LEU A 258 -3.95 -20.90 3.54
CA LEU A 258 -2.63 -20.38 3.93
C LEU A 258 -2.71 -19.57 5.23
N LEU A 259 -3.66 -18.64 5.32
CA LEU A 259 -3.88 -17.82 6.52
C LEU A 259 -4.22 -18.69 7.73
N SER A 260 -5.08 -19.70 7.55
CA SER A 260 -5.44 -20.65 8.61
C SER A 260 -4.23 -21.46 9.09
N TYR A 261 -3.40 -21.92 8.15
CA TYR A 261 -2.18 -22.68 8.47
C TYR A 261 -1.16 -21.84 9.23
N VAL A 262 -0.86 -20.63 8.75
CA VAL A 262 0.08 -19.71 9.41
C VAL A 262 -0.45 -19.25 10.77
N GLY A 263 -1.76 -19.00 10.87
CA GLY A 263 -2.44 -18.67 12.13
C GLY A 263 -2.35 -19.80 13.15
N TRP A 264 -2.54 -21.05 12.71
CA TRP A 264 -2.35 -22.23 13.56
C TRP A 264 -0.90 -22.36 14.05
N GLN A 265 0.09 -22.11 13.18
CA GLN A 265 1.51 -22.13 13.55
C GLN A 265 1.84 -21.04 14.59
N ALA A 266 1.29 -19.83 14.40
CA ALA A 266 1.41 -18.74 15.35
C ALA A 266 0.82 -19.09 16.72
N TRP A 267 -0.39 -19.65 16.75
CA TRP A 267 -1.05 -20.09 17.98
C TRP A 267 -0.28 -21.21 18.68
N ARG A 268 0.21 -22.21 17.93
CA ARG A 268 1.00 -23.32 18.48
C ARG A 268 2.28 -22.81 19.13
N ASN A 269 2.97 -21.87 18.50
CA ASN A 269 4.21 -21.30 19.05
C ASN A 269 3.96 -20.50 20.32
N ALA A 270 2.90 -19.67 20.34
CA ALA A 270 2.52 -18.89 21.53
C ALA A 270 2.14 -19.77 22.74
N ARG A 271 1.62 -20.99 22.50
CA ARG A 271 1.32 -21.97 23.55
C ARG A 271 2.54 -22.70 24.11
N ILE A 272 3.61 -22.84 23.32
CA ILE A 272 4.83 -23.57 23.74
C ILE A 272 5.76 -22.63 24.54
N SER A 273 5.63 -21.31 24.35
CA SER A 273 6.41 -20.29 25.06
C SER A 273 5.83 -19.85 26.41
N ASN A 274 4.61 -20.29 26.76
CA ASN A 274 3.96 -20.09 28.06
C ASN A 274 3.98 -21.38 28.86
#